data_AF-A0A2H5QEA9-F1
#
_entry.id   AF-A0A2H5QEA9-F1
#
_cell.length_a   1.000
_cell.length_b   1.000
_cell.length_c   1.000
_cell.angle_alpha   90.00
_cell.angle_beta   90.00
_cell.angle_gamma   90.00
#
_symmetry.space_group_name_H-M   'P 1'
#
loop_
_entity.id
_entity.type
_entity.pdbx_description
1 polymer ?
#
loop_
_entity_poly.entity_id
_entity_poly.type
_entity_poly.pdbx_seq_one_letter_code
_entity_poly.pdbx_strand_id
1 'polypeptide(L)'
;METYSLLGRILCLSMGIFLLLTSAFAKSEGNVNLSPFRAWRSAYECLFYGASPCSAKDKLTMDGAINVPVEETKDYCREGGCGEHIQNVLKCIHQVKRDFWFANKAPVKFLQDAISTGCNTSTEINTTDYPRSNAIKMSQSFSKSLMLALSTVLFMAVFNI
;
A
#
# COMPACT_ATOMS: atom_id res chain seq x y z
N MET A 1 -40.01 4.62 -17.44
CA MET A 1 -39.62 3.23 -17.81
C MET A 1 -38.21 3.18 -18.40
N GLU A 2 -37.81 4.15 -19.23
CA GLU A 2 -36.44 4.26 -19.79
C GLU A 2 -35.34 4.49 -18.74
N THR A 3 -35.62 5.24 -17.68
CA THR A 3 -34.66 5.53 -16.59
C THR A 3 -34.21 4.28 -15.82
N TYR A 4 -35.11 3.34 -15.55
CA TYR A 4 -34.78 2.07 -14.88
C TYR A 4 -33.93 1.14 -15.77
N SER A 5 -34.16 1.19 -17.10
CA SER A 5 -33.37 0.44 -18.08
C SER A 5 -31.94 0.98 -18.19
N LEU A 6 -31.78 2.31 -18.16
CA LEU A 6 -30.47 2.97 -18.15
C LEU A 6 -29.70 2.67 -16.86
N LEU A 7 -30.37 2.74 -15.70
CA LEU A 7 -29.78 2.43 -14.40
C LEU A 7 -29.27 0.98 -14.33
N GLY A 8 -30.05 0.03 -14.85
CA GLY A 8 -29.66 -1.38 -14.95
C GLY A 8 -28.44 -1.60 -15.84
N ARG A 9 -28.34 -0.89 -16.97
CA ARG A 9 -27.16 -0.96 -17.86
C ARG A 9 -25.91 -0.37 -17.19
N ILE A 10 -26.03 0.73 -16.45
CA ILE A 10 -24.92 1.35 -15.73
C ILE A 10 -24.44 0.44 -14.58
N LEU A 11 -25.35 -0.19 -13.83
CA LEU A 11 -25.04 -1.16 -12.78
C LEU A 11 -24.32 -2.41 -13.33
N CYS A 12 -24.76 -2.92 -14.48
CA CYS A 12 -24.07 -4.05 -15.12
C CYS A 12 -22.67 -3.68 -15.62
N LEU A 13 -22.52 -2.48 -16.20
CA LEU A 13 -21.20 -1.99 -16.64
C LEU A 13 -20.26 -1.77 -15.46
N SER A 14 -20.75 -1.22 -14.34
CA SER A 14 -19.92 -1.00 -13.14
C SER A 14 -19.48 -2.31 -12.50
N MET A 15 -20.36 -3.31 -12.42
CA MET A 15 -20.01 -4.67 -11.97
C MET A 15 -19.00 -5.35 -12.90
N GLY A 16 -19.20 -5.26 -14.22
CA GLY A 16 -18.29 -5.83 -15.21
C GLY A 16 -16.88 -5.25 -15.12
N ILE A 17 -16.78 -3.93 -14.97
CA ILE A 17 -15.50 -3.23 -14.77
C ILE A 17 -14.86 -3.65 -13.44
N PHE A 18 -15.64 -3.80 -12.37
CA PHE A 18 -15.13 -4.26 -11.07
C PHE A 18 -14.53 -5.67 -11.16
N LEU A 19 -15.21 -6.60 -11.83
CA LEU A 19 -14.74 -7.98 -12.03
C LEU A 19 -13.47 -8.05 -12.90
N LEU A 20 -13.40 -7.22 -13.95
CA LEU A 20 -12.20 -7.11 -14.80
C LEU A 20 -11.01 -6.51 -14.03
N LEU A 21 -11.25 -5.56 -13.14
CA LEU A 21 -10.20 -4.97 -12.30
C LEU A 21 -9.67 -5.95 -11.24
N THR A 22 -10.49 -6.90 -10.76
CA THR A 22 -10.05 -7.90 -9.78
C THR A 22 -9.21 -9.05 -10.35
N SER A 23 -9.32 -9.34 -11.65
CA SER A 23 -8.65 -10.48 -12.30
C SER A 23 -7.28 -10.15 -12.91
N ALA A 24 -6.93 -8.87 -13.02
CA ALA A 24 -5.62 -8.45 -13.51
C ALA A 24 -4.63 -8.22 -12.36
N PHE A 25 -4.29 -9.28 -11.60
CA PHE A 25 -3.09 -9.29 -10.77
C PHE A 25 -1.88 -9.49 -11.69
N ALA A 26 -1.44 -8.40 -12.34
CA ALA A 26 -0.19 -8.43 -13.07
C ALA A 26 0.95 -8.48 -12.05
N LYS A 27 1.83 -9.48 -12.16
CA LYS A 27 3.06 -9.50 -11.38
C LYS A 27 3.83 -8.23 -11.68
N SER A 28 4.04 -7.41 -10.66
CA SER A 28 4.79 -6.17 -10.77
C SER A 28 6.24 -6.47 -11.18
N GLU A 29 6.57 -6.30 -12.45
CA GLU A 29 7.95 -6.16 -12.90
C GLU A 29 8.47 -4.79 -12.42
N GLY A 30 9.59 -4.79 -11.69
CA GLY A 30 10.13 -3.61 -11.04
C GLY A 30 10.40 -2.47 -12.03
N ASN A 31 9.50 -1.49 -12.06
CA ASN A 31 9.60 -0.30 -12.88
C ASN A 31 9.28 0.93 -12.01
N VAL A 32 10.27 1.80 -11.83
CA VAL A 32 10.11 3.04 -11.04
C VAL A 32 9.31 4.13 -11.76
N ASN A 33 9.09 3.99 -13.07
CA ASN A 33 8.44 4.98 -13.94
C ASN A 33 6.97 4.61 -14.25
N LEU A 34 6.26 4.09 -13.25
CA LEU A 34 4.82 3.82 -13.38
C LEU A 34 4.00 5.11 -13.23
N SER A 35 2.84 5.15 -13.89
CA SER A 35 1.87 6.23 -13.61
C SER A 35 1.43 6.19 -12.14
N PRO A 36 1.04 7.32 -11.52
CA PRO A 36 0.82 7.39 -10.06
C PRO A 36 -0.11 6.30 -9.51
N PHE A 37 -1.21 6.03 -10.21
CA PHE A 37 -2.16 4.98 -9.82
C PHE A 37 -1.58 3.57 -9.96
N ARG A 38 -0.80 3.30 -11.02
CA ARG A 38 -0.12 2.02 -11.21
C ARG A 38 0.94 1.80 -10.14
N ALA A 39 1.73 2.83 -9.83
CA ALA A 39 2.76 2.78 -8.79
C ALA A 39 2.18 2.40 -7.42
N TRP A 40 1.05 3.02 -7.02
CA TRP A 40 0.37 2.69 -5.77
C TRP A 40 -0.20 1.27 -5.74
N ARG A 41 -0.84 0.84 -6.84
CA ARG A 41 -1.36 -0.53 -6.96
C ARG A 41 -0.23 -1.56 -6.86
N SER A 42 0.84 -1.38 -7.62
CA SER A 42 1.98 -2.31 -7.61
C SER A 42 2.68 -2.34 -6.24
N ALA A 43 2.78 -1.20 -5.55
CA ALA A 43 3.28 -1.16 -4.18
C ALA A 43 2.39 -1.95 -3.21
N TYR A 44 1.06 -1.89 -3.37
CA TYR A 44 0.14 -2.70 -2.58
C TYR A 44 0.28 -4.20 -2.88
N GLU A 45 0.44 -4.57 -4.16
CA GLU A 45 0.69 -5.96 -4.58
C GLU A 45 1.98 -6.52 -3.98
N CYS A 46 3.03 -5.70 -3.82
CA CYS A 46 4.27 -6.10 -3.16
C CYS A 46 4.08 -6.60 -1.71
N LEU A 47 3.04 -6.17 -0.98
CA LEU A 47 2.76 -6.68 0.37
C LEU A 47 2.35 -8.16 0.38
N PHE A 48 2.00 -8.71 -0.77
CA PHE A 48 1.66 -10.11 -0.97
C PHE A 48 2.74 -10.85 -1.76
N TYR A 49 3.96 -10.31 -1.77
CA TYR A 49 5.09 -10.89 -2.49
C TYR A 49 5.59 -12.18 -1.83
N GLY A 50 5.33 -13.33 -2.47
CA GLY A 50 5.86 -14.63 -2.07
C GLY A 50 5.17 -15.26 -0.86
N ALA A 51 5.61 -16.46 -0.50
CA ALA A 51 5.17 -17.13 0.72
C ALA A 51 5.84 -16.45 1.93
N SER A 52 5.03 -15.96 2.87
CA SER A 52 5.52 -15.26 4.07
C SER A 52 5.97 -16.28 5.13
N PRO A 53 7.24 -16.26 5.57
CA PRO A 53 7.70 -17.02 6.73
C PRO A 53 7.31 -16.35 8.06
N CYS A 54 6.70 -15.16 8.02
CA CYS A 54 6.29 -14.40 9.19
C CYS A 54 5.04 -14.98 9.86
N SER A 55 4.99 -14.88 11.19
CA SER A 55 3.76 -14.98 11.95
C SER A 55 2.77 -13.88 11.53
N ALA A 56 1.47 -14.09 11.77
CA ALA A 56 0.44 -13.10 11.48
C ALA A 56 0.69 -11.75 12.17
N LYS A 57 1.29 -11.74 13.37
CA LYS A 57 1.62 -10.52 14.12
C LYS A 57 2.83 -9.77 13.56
N ASP A 58 3.72 -10.46 12.86
CA ASP A 58 5.00 -9.91 12.37
C ASP A 58 4.93 -9.53 10.89
N LYS A 59 3.79 -9.79 10.24
CA LYS A 59 3.57 -9.51 8.82
C LYS A 59 3.43 -8.01 8.59
N LEU A 60 4.20 -7.48 7.64
CA LEU A 60 4.07 -6.10 7.20
C LEU A 60 2.69 -5.85 6.54
N THR A 61 1.94 -4.89 7.08
CA THR A 61 0.68 -4.39 6.51
C THR A 61 0.85 -2.96 6.01
N MET A 62 -0.22 -2.40 5.44
CA MET A 62 -0.27 -0.96 5.07
C MET A 62 -0.12 -0.02 6.28
N ASP A 63 -0.26 -0.52 7.51
CA ASP A 63 -0.11 0.28 8.72
C ASP A 63 1.34 0.73 8.92
N GLY A 64 2.30 -0.06 8.45
CA GLY A 64 3.74 0.20 8.60
C GLY A 64 4.25 -0.01 10.01
N ALA A 65 3.46 -0.67 10.86
CA ALA A 65 3.78 -0.98 12.24
C ALA A 65 4.42 -2.37 12.31
N ILE A 66 5.67 -2.41 12.78
CA ILE A 66 6.42 -3.61 13.13
C ILE A 66 6.85 -3.40 14.58
N ASN A 67 6.58 -4.38 15.43
CA ASN A 67 7.01 -4.38 16.81
C ASN A 67 7.51 -5.78 17.17
N VAL A 68 8.83 -5.95 17.20
CA VAL A 68 9.49 -7.20 17.53
C VAL A 68 10.33 -6.97 18.78
N PRO A 69 10.00 -7.62 19.91
CA PRO A 69 10.76 -7.45 21.13
C PRO A 69 12.13 -8.13 21.04
N VAL A 70 13.03 -7.79 21.95
CA VAL A 70 14.44 -8.26 21.93
C VAL A 70 14.51 -9.79 21.93
N GLU A 71 13.66 -10.45 22.70
CA GLU A 71 13.60 -11.91 22.83
C GLU A 71 13.21 -12.63 21.53
N GLU A 72 12.46 -11.99 20.64
CA GLU A 72 12.02 -12.56 19.37
C GLU A 72 12.90 -12.14 18.19
N THR A 73 13.75 -11.13 18.39
CA THR A 73 14.58 -10.53 17.34
C THR A 73 15.49 -11.56 16.67
N LYS A 74 16.05 -12.51 17.43
CA LYS A 74 16.93 -13.55 16.89
C LYS A 74 16.20 -14.47 15.90
N ASP A 75 14.99 -14.90 16.23
CA ASP A 75 14.18 -15.76 15.35
C ASP A 75 13.61 -14.99 14.17
N TYR A 76 13.26 -13.72 14.38
CA TYR A 76 12.82 -12.81 13.33
C TYR A 76 13.90 -12.58 12.26
N CYS A 77 15.16 -12.39 12.69
CA CYS A 77 16.31 -12.06 11.85
C CYS A 77 17.13 -13.26 11.36
N ARG A 78 16.69 -14.50 11.65
CA ARG A 78 17.35 -15.70 11.10
C ARG A 78 17.37 -15.65 9.57
N GLU A 79 18.35 -16.31 8.96
CA GLU A 79 18.43 -16.45 7.51
C GLU A 79 17.14 -17.08 6.95
N GLY A 80 16.57 -16.49 5.89
CA GLY A 80 15.26 -16.85 5.35
C GLY A 80 14.06 -16.54 6.27
N GLY A 81 14.30 -15.81 7.36
CA GLY A 81 13.30 -15.42 8.35
C GLY A 81 12.41 -14.26 7.91
N CYS A 82 11.60 -13.78 8.86
CA CYS A 82 10.63 -12.71 8.59
C CYS A 82 11.31 -11.38 8.26
N GLY A 83 12.41 -11.03 8.93
CA GLY A 83 13.16 -9.80 8.67
C GLY A 83 13.69 -9.72 7.24
N GLU A 84 14.28 -10.81 6.73
CA GLU A 84 14.76 -10.87 5.35
C GLU A 84 13.60 -10.83 4.34
N HIS A 85 12.51 -11.55 4.62
CA HIS A 85 11.31 -11.50 3.78
C HIS A 85 10.74 -10.08 3.68
N ILE A 86 10.62 -9.37 4.80
CA ILE A 86 10.10 -8.00 4.81
C ILE A 86 11.06 -7.03 4.12
N GLN A 87 12.38 -7.20 4.24
CA GLN A 87 13.34 -6.42 3.45
C GLN A 87 13.11 -6.58 1.94
N ASN A 88 12.79 -7.80 1.49
CA ASN A 88 12.45 -8.06 0.08
C ASN A 88 11.12 -7.40 -0.33
N VAL A 89 10.10 -7.44 0.53
CA VAL A 89 8.82 -6.72 0.33
C VAL A 89 9.06 -5.22 0.21
N LEU A 90 9.83 -4.63 1.13
CA LEU A 90 10.16 -3.20 1.13
C LEU A 90 10.97 -2.80 -0.12
N LYS A 91 11.89 -3.67 -0.57
CA LYS A 91 12.62 -3.49 -1.82
C LYS A 91 11.69 -3.49 -3.04
N CYS A 92 10.72 -4.40 -3.10
CA CYS A 92 9.69 -4.41 -4.14
C CYS A 92 8.91 -3.09 -4.17
N ILE A 93 8.43 -2.62 -3.00
CA ILE A 93 7.72 -1.34 -2.87
C ILE A 93 8.57 -0.18 -3.39
N HIS A 94 9.84 -0.12 -2.98
CA HIS A 94 10.76 0.95 -3.40
C HIS A 94 11.00 0.96 -4.92
N GLN A 95 11.07 -0.22 -5.55
CA GLN A 95 11.29 -0.38 -6.98
C GLN A 95 10.09 0.05 -7.84
N VAL A 96 8.89 0.14 -7.28
CA VAL A 96 7.69 0.60 -8.00
C VAL A 96 7.20 1.97 -7.58
N LYS A 97 7.52 2.39 -6.35
CA LYS A 97 7.17 3.70 -5.80
C LYS A 97 8.19 4.16 -4.77
N ARG A 98 9.14 5.01 -5.20
CA ARG A 98 10.23 5.52 -4.34
C ARG A 98 9.74 6.39 -3.19
N ASP A 99 8.68 7.16 -3.41
CA ASP A 99 8.05 8.06 -2.45
C ASP A 99 6.89 7.39 -1.70
N PHE A 100 6.93 6.07 -1.49
CA PHE A 100 5.90 5.37 -0.73
C PHE A 100 6.01 5.67 0.78
N TRP A 101 4.86 5.86 1.42
CA TRP A 101 4.73 5.97 2.87
C TRP A 101 3.58 5.10 3.37
N PHE A 102 3.76 4.52 4.55
CA PHE A 102 2.75 3.71 5.23
C PHE A 102 1.72 4.59 5.95
N ALA A 103 0.67 3.97 6.53
CA ALA A 103 -0.38 4.70 7.23
C ALA A 103 0.17 5.52 8.42
N ASN A 104 1.12 4.96 9.17
CA ASN A 104 1.92 5.64 10.21
C ASN A 104 2.86 6.75 9.69
N LYS A 105 2.82 7.02 8.37
CA LYS A 105 3.61 8.03 7.66
C LYS A 105 5.10 7.72 7.53
N ALA A 106 5.55 6.56 7.99
CA ALA A 106 6.93 6.14 7.80
C ALA A 106 7.23 5.90 6.31
N PRO A 107 8.35 6.39 5.78
CA PRO A 107 8.83 6.00 4.47
C PRO A 107 9.40 4.57 4.51
N VAL A 108 9.43 3.90 3.36
CA VAL A 108 10.02 2.55 3.21
C VAL A 108 11.41 2.45 3.84
N LYS A 109 12.26 3.47 3.62
CA LYS A 109 13.62 3.51 4.15
C LYS A 109 13.67 3.44 5.68
N PHE A 110 12.75 4.08 6.38
CA PHE A 110 12.72 4.03 7.84
C PHE A 110 12.50 2.60 8.37
N LEU A 111 11.58 1.84 7.74
CA LEU A 111 11.35 0.44 8.12
C LEU A 111 12.57 -0.42 7.78
N GLN A 112 13.21 -0.21 6.63
CA GLN A 112 14.41 -0.94 6.24
C GLN A 112 15.55 -0.70 7.24
N ASP A 113 15.77 0.54 7.64
CA ASP A 113 16.82 0.94 8.58
C ASP A 113 16.53 0.37 9.98
N ALA A 114 15.26 0.41 10.44
CA ALA A 114 14.85 -0.17 11.72
C ALA A 114 15.08 -1.69 11.78
N ILE A 115 14.65 -2.42 10.75
CA ILE A 115 14.87 -3.88 10.65
C ILE A 115 16.36 -4.20 10.57
N SER A 116 17.11 -3.49 9.70
CA SER A 116 18.54 -3.74 9.55
C SER A 116 19.30 -3.45 10.84
N THR A 117 18.93 -2.39 11.56
CA THR A 117 19.55 -2.04 12.83
C THR A 117 19.26 -3.13 13.86
N GLY A 118 17.98 -3.44 14.13
CA GLY A 118 17.63 -4.44 15.13
C GLY A 118 18.20 -5.83 14.83
N CYS A 119 18.26 -6.24 13.56
CA CYS A 119 18.92 -7.50 13.19
C CYS A 119 20.44 -7.48 13.37
N ASN A 120 21.11 -6.36 13.10
CA ASN A 120 22.57 -6.25 13.27
C ASN A 120 22.98 -6.08 14.74
N THR A 121 22.18 -5.39 15.55
CA THR A 121 22.48 -5.09 16.96
C THR A 121 21.79 -6.04 17.93
N SER A 122 20.91 -6.94 17.46
CA SER A 122 20.09 -7.81 18.30
C SER A 122 19.26 -7.02 19.33
N THR A 123 18.67 -5.91 18.90
CA THR A 123 17.82 -5.03 19.71
C THR A 123 16.38 -5.04 19.19
N GLU A 124 15.46 -4.52 20.00
CA GLU A 124 14.06 -4.33 19.62
C GLU A 124 13.92 -3.64 18.25
N ILE A 125 13.01 -4.16 17.42
CA ILE A 125 12.63 -3.54 16.14
C ILE A 125 11.26 -2.92 16.32
N ASN A 126 11.20 -1.59 16.31
CA ASN A 126 9.96 -0.87 16.51
C ASN A 126 9.79 0.25 15.46
N THR A 127 8.69 0.20 14.72
CA THR A 127 8.32 1.20 13.70
C THR A 127 6.97 1.85 13.97
N THR A 128 6.36 1.62 15.13
CA THR A 128 5.03 2.18 15.46
C THR A 128 5.09 3.70 15.59
N ASP A 129 6.14 4.20 16.21
CA ASP A 129 6.31 5.62 16.51
C ASP A 129 7.29 6.28 15.54
N TYR A 130 6.83 6.54 14.31
CA TYR A 130 7.60 7.35 13.36
C TYR A 130 7.48 8.85 13.70
N PRO A 131 8.57 9.51 14.17
CA PRO A 131 8.51 10.92 14.53
C PRO A 131 8.54 11.77 13.26
N ARG A 132 7.36 12.15 12.76
CA ARG A 132 7.28 13.02 11.58
C ARG A 132 7.42 14.49 11.95
N SER A 133 8.35 15.18 11.28
CA SER A 133 8.34 16.65 11.19
C SER A 133 7.27 17.09 10.19
N ASN A 134 6.38 18.01 10.58
CA ASN A 134 5.20 18.44 9.81
C ASN A 134 5.49 19.33 8.57
N ALA A 135 6.61 19.13 7.88
CA ALA A 135 6.86 19.82 6.63
C ALA A 135 6.12 19.12 5.47
N ILE A 136 5.38 19.90 4.69
CA ILE A 136 4.66 19.56 3.45
C ILE A 136 3.22 19.01 3.65
N LYS A 137 2.25 19.93 3.65
CA LYS A 137 0.84 19.69 3.30
C LYS A 137 0.46 20.60 2.12
N MET A 138 0.49 20.09 0.89
CA MET A 138 -0.17 20.80 -0.24
C MET A 138 -0.80 19.85 -1.28
N SER A 139 -0.40 18.57 -1.35
CA SER A 139 -0.95 17.64 -2.35
C SER A 139 -2.30 16.98 -1.95
N GLN A 140 -2.59 16.81 -0.66
CA GLN A 140 -3.77 16.06 -0.19
C GLN A 140 -5.10 16.82 -0.36
N SER A 141 -5.06 18.15 -0.51
CA SER A 141 -6.27 18.97 -0.67
C SER A 141 -6.88 18.84 -2.06
N PHE A 142 -6.04 18.70 -3.10
CA PHE A 142 -6.48 18.70 -4.49
C PHE A 142 -7.26 17.43 -4.86
N SER A 143 -6.87 16.27 -4.32
CA SER A 143 -7.53 14.99 -4.60
C SER A 143 -8.94 14.89 -4.01
N LYS A 144 -9.18 15.49 -2.85
CA LYS A 144 -10.51 15.53 -2.22
C LYS A 144 -11.49 16.37 -3.02
N SER A 145 -11.05 17.54 -3.48
CA SER A 145 -11.89 18.43 -4.31
C SER A 145 -12.24 17.80 -5.66
N LEU A 146 -11.29 17.08 -6.28
CA LEU A 146 -11.53 16.38 -7.54
C LEU A 146 -12.57 15.26 -7.41
N MET A 147 -12.48 14.46 -6.33
CA MET A 147 -13.41 13.35 -6.10
C MET A 147 -14.84 13.84 -5.80
N LEU A 148 -14.99 14.93 -5.05
CA LEU A 148 -16.30 15.55 -4.85
C LEU A 148 -16.88 16.06 -6.17
N ALA A 149 -16.08 16.75 -6.97
CA ALA A 149 -16.52 17.28 -8.27
C ALA A 149 -16.98 16.16 -9.21
N LEU A 150 -16.19 15.08 -9.34
CA LEU A 150 -16.54 13.93 -10.19
C LEU A 150 -17.83 13.24 -9.72
N SER A 151 -18.03 13.10 -8.40
CA SER A 151 -19.27 12.56 -7.83
C SER A 151 -20.49 13.43 -8.18
N THR A 152 -20.37 14.76 -8.04
CA THR A 152 -21.46 15.68 -8.36
C THR A 152 -21.81 15.68 -9.85
N VAL A 153 -20.81 15.63 -10.73
CA VAL A 153 -21.05 15.56 -12.18
C VAL A 153 -21.73 14.25 -12.56
N LEU A 154 -21.33 13.13 -11.95
CA LEU A 154 -21.98 11.84 -12.17
C LEU A 154 -23.44 11.86 -11.72
N PHE A 155 -23.73 12.48 -10.57
CA PHE A 155 -25.10 12.64 -10.06
C PHE A 155 -25.95 13.47 -11.03
N MET A 156 -25.46 14.63 -11.47
CA MET A 156 -26.17 15.48 -12.43
C MET A 156 -26.43 14.75 -13.76
N ALA A 157 -25.44 14.03 -14.29
CA ALA A 157 -25.58 13.26 -15.53
C ALA A 157 -26.58 12.09 -15.43
N VAL A 158 -26.71 11.46 -14.25
CA VAL A 158 -27.66 10.36 -14.02
C VAL A 158 -29.09 10.86 -13.84
N PHE A 159 -29.26 11.99 -13.14
CA PHE A 159 -30.58 12.56 -12.88
C PHE A 159 -31.04 13.56 -13.95
N ASN A 160 -30.19 13.86 -14.94
CA ASN A 160 -30.47 14.72 -16.08
C ASN A 160 -31.09 16.07 -15.64
N ILE A 161 -30.50 16.65 -14.59
CA ILE A 161 -30.75 18.02 -14.11
C ILE A 161 -29.86 18.98 -14.88
#